data_AF-A0A396STZ7-F1
#
_entry.id   AF-A0A396STZ7-F1
#
_cell.length_a   1.000
_cell.length_b   1.000
_cell.length_c   1.000
_cell.angle_alpha   90.00
_cell.angle_beta   90.00
_cell.angle_gamma   90.00
#
_symmetry.space_group_name_H-M   'P 1'
#
loop_
_entity.id
_entity.type
_entity.pdbx_description
1 polymer ?
#
loop_
_entity_poly.entity_id
_entity_poly.type
_entity_poly.pdbx_seq_one_letter_code
_entity_poly.pdbx_strand_id
1 'polypeptide(L)' 'MTVTTIRFPDNVYQQVKEMADFEGENVSTYMKNAIIEKVEDQQDYQEAIKILEASTGTVSAEEVRKTVLGSNE' A
#
# COMPACT_ATOMS: atom_id res chain seq x y z
N MET A 1 -1.40 -23.00 -8.21
CA MET A 1 -0.20 -22.16 -8.10
C MET A 1 0.20 -21.74 -9.49
N THR A 2 0.25 -20.44 -9.75
CA THR A 2 0.70 -19.89 -11.04
C THR A 2 2.14 -19.44 -10.87
N VAL A 3 2.98 -19.68 -11.89
CA VAL A 3 4.38 -19.26 -11.89
C VAL A 3 4.54 -18.17 -12.93
N THR A 4 5.20 -17.09 -12.54
CA THR A 4 5.59 -16.00 -13.42
C THR A 4 7.10 -15.90 -13.46
N THR A 5 7.67 -15.76 -14.65
CA THR A 5 9.10 -15.46 -14.83
C THR A 5 9.23 -14.01 -15.27
N ILE A 6 10.04 -13.24 -14.55
CA ILE A 6 10.32 -11.83 -14.83
C ILE A 6 11.81 -11.72 -15.15
N ARG A 7 12.16 -11.01 -16.22
CA ARG A 7 13.55 -10.73 -16.56
C ARG A 7 13.92 -9.34 -16.04
N PHE A 8 15.06 -9.26 -15.36
CA PHE A 8 15.64 -8.01 -14.88
C PHE A 8 17.06 -7.85 -15.44
N PRO A 9 17.50 -6.60 -15.65
CA PRO A 9 18.92 -6.28 -15.68
C PRO A 9 19.57 -6.67 -14.34
N ASP A 10 20.80 -7.20 -14.39
CA ASP A 10 21.49 -7.71 -13.20
C ASP A 10 21.64 -6.65 -12.10
N ASN A 11 21.93 -5.40 -12.48
CA ASN A 11 22.08 -4.29 -11.55
C ASN A 11 20.77 -3.95 -10.81
N VAL A 12 19.63 -4.06 -11.50
CA VAL A 12 18.31 -3.83 -10.88
C VAL A 12 17.95 -4.99 -9.96
N TYR A 13 18.19 -6.23 -10.38
CA TYR A 13 17.93 -7.39 -9.54
C TYR A 13 18.75 -7.35 -8.25
N GLN A 14 20.00 -6.88 -8.32
CA GLN A 14 20.86 -6.72 -7.14
C GLN A 14 20.28 -5.72 -6.14
N GLN A 15 19.73 -4.59 -6.60
CA GLN A 15 19.04 -3.63 -5.73
C GLN A 15 17.80 -4.24 -5.06
N VAL A 16 16.99 -5.00 -5.82
CA VAL A 16 15.82 -5.71 -5.27
C VAL A 16 16.25 -6.71 -4.20
N LYS A 17 17.36 -7.42 -4.42
CA LYS A 17 17.91 -8.35 -3.44
C LYS A 17 18.35 -7.65 -2.15
N GLU A 18 19.07 -6.54 -2.26
CA GLU A 18 19.51 -5.75 -1.11
C GLU A 18 18.34 -5.23 -0.28
N MET A 19 17.26 -4.78 -0.93
CA MET A 19 16.03 -4.37 -0.24
C MET A 19 15.34 -5.54 0.46
N ALA A 20 15.19 -6.67 -0.23
CA ALA A 20 14.60 -7.87 0.37
C ALA A 20 15.40 -8.34 1.61
N ASP A 21 16.73 -8.36 1.51
CA ASP A 21 17.62 -8.73 2.61
C ASP A 21 17.48 -7.73 3.78
N PHE A 22 17.38 -6.42 3.49
CA PHE A 22 17.15 -5.38 4.49
C PHE A 22 15.83 -5.55 5.24
N GLU A 23 14.77 -5.94 4.54
CA GLU A 23 13.43 -6.18 5.12
C GLU A 23 13.29 -7.58 5.76
N GLY A 24 14.33 -8.41 5.68
CA GLY A 24 14.32 -9.77 6.23
C GLY A 24 13.44 -10.74 5.44
N GLU A 25 13.17 -10.44 4.17
CA GLU A 25 12.35 -11.23 3.27
C GLU A 25 13.19 -11.99 2.24
N ASN A 26 12.65 -13.09 1.71
CA ASN A 26 13.23 -13.68 0.51
C ASN A 26 12.85 -12.83 -0.72
N VAL A 27 13.73 -12.77 -1.72
CA VAL A 27 13.55 -11.93 -2.92
C VAL A 27 12.23 -12.19 -3.64
N SER A 28 11.78 -13.46 -3.71
CA SER A 28 10.51 -13.79 -4.37
C SER A 28 9.28 -13.33 -3.59
N THR A 29 9.32 -13.34 -2.26
CA THR A 29 8.27 -12.81 -1.38
C THR A 29 8.21 -11.30 -1.53
N TYR A 30 9.36 -10.64 -1.46
CA TYR A 30 9.45 -9.19 -1.64
C TYR A 30 8.85 -8.73 -2.98
N MET A 31 9.29 -9.34 -4.09
CA MET A 31 8.74 -9.03 -5.42
C MET A 31 7.24 -9.34 -5.53
N LYS A 32 6.78 -10.44 -4.95
CA LYS A 32 5.36 -10.82 -4.94
C LYS A 32 4.54 -9.80 -4.16
N ASN A 33 5.01 -9.37 -2.98
CA ASN A 33 4.35 -8.37 -2.14
C ASN A 33 4.27 -7.02 -2.87
N ALA A 34 5.38 -6.54 -3.45
CA ALA A 34 5.40 -5.29 -4.21
C ALA A 34 4.39 -5.26 -5.38
N ILE A 35 4.18 -6.40 -6.05
CA ILE A 35 3.16 -6.52 -7.10
C ILE A 35 1.74 -6.50 -6.51
N ILE A 36 1.52 -7.19 -5.39
CA ILE A 36 0.22 -7.24 -4.70
C ILE A 36 -0.17 -5.85 -4.19
N GLU A 37 0.75 -5.15 -3.52
CA GLU A 37 0.55 -3.79 -3.03
C GLU A 37 0.08 -2.86 -4.15
N LYS A 38 0.66 -2.99 -5.35
CA LYS A 38 0.23 -2.14 -6.47
C LYS A 38 -1.22 -2.42 -6.93
N VAL A 39 -1.68 -3.66 -6.78
CA VAL A 39 -3.06 -4.04 -7.07
C VAL A 39 -3.98 -3.52 -5.97
N GLU A 40 -3.58 -3.66 -4.71
CA GLU A 40 -4.31 -3.17 -3.53
C GLU A 40 -4.46 -1.65 -3.56
N ASP A 41 -3.38 -0.90 -3.82
CA ASP A 41 -3.41 0.57 -4.01
C ASP A 41 -4.50 1.02 -5.00
N GLN A 42 -4.62 0.29 -6.12
CA GLN A 42 -5.61 0.63 -7.15
C GLN A 42 -7.03 0.30 -6.68
N GLN A 43 -7.22 -0.81 -5.96
CA GLN A 43 -8.51 -1.19 -5.40
C GLN A 43 -8.96 -0.19 -4.33
N ASP A 44 -8.06 0.18 -3.43
CA ASP A 44 -8.30 1.18 -2.37
C ASP A 44 -8.63 2.55 -2.96
N TYR A 45 -7.92 2.97 -4.01
CA TYR A 45 -8.25 4.20 -4.72
C TYR A 45 -9.67 4.18 -5.30
N GLN A 46 -10.08 3.09 -5.96
CA GLN A 46 -11.45 2.98 -6.50
C GLN A 46 -12.50 2.99 -5.40
N GLU A 47 -12.23 2.35 -4.26
CA GLU A 47 -13.14 2.35 -3.12
C GLU A 47 -13.26 3.75 -2.49
N ALA A 48 -12.14 4.45 -2.34
CA ALA A 48 -12.13 5.84 -1.86
C ALA A 48 -12.96 6.76 -2.76
N ILE A 49 -12.86 6.61 -4.09
CA ILE A 49 -13.69 7.38 -5.03
C ILE A 49 -15.18 7.10 -4.83
N LYS A 50 -15.59 5.84 -4.68
CA LYS A 50 -17.01 5.51 -4.41
C LYS A 50 -17.52 6.16 -3.13
N ILE A 51 -16.71 6.18 -2.07
CA ILE A 51 -17.06 6.81 -0.79
C ILE A 51 -17.24 8.32 -0.96
N LEU A 52 -16.38 8.97 -1.76
CA LEU A 52 -16.49 10.40 -2.07
C LEU A 52 -17.73 10.72 -2.91
N GLU A 53 -18.05 9.87 -3.89
CA GLU A 53 -19.24 10.03 -4.75
C GLU A 53 -20.55 9.72 -4.02
N ALA A 54 -20.52 8.77 -3.08
CA ALA A 54 -21.67 8.39 -2.28
C ALA A 54 -21.92 9.41 -1.16
N SER A 55 -22.34 10.64 -1.51
CA SER A 55 -22.84 11.71 -0.63
C SER A 55 -22.49 11.53 0.86
N THR A 56 -21.19 11.55 1.17
CA THR A 56 -20.72 11.48 2.55
C THR A 56 -20.84 12.87 3.17
N GLY A 57 -21.29 12.93 4.43
CA GLY A 57 -21.28 14.18 5.17
C GLY A 57 -19.84 14.64 5.39
N THR A 58 -19.55 15.92 5.14
CA THR A 58 -18.27 16.53 5.51
C THR A 58 -18.34 17.02 6.96
N VAL A 59 -17.32 16.72 7.75
CA VAL A 59 -17.14 17.29 9.10
C VAL A 59 -16.04 18.35 9.08
N SER A 60 -16.11 19.29 10.02
CA SER A 60 -15.07 20.32 10.16
C SER A 60 -13.75 19.72 10.65
N ALA A 61 -12.62 20.36 10.35
CA ALA A 61 -11.32 19.96 10.90
C ALA A 61 -11.28 20.01 12.44
N GLU A 62 -12.13 20.85 13.06
CA GLU A 62 -12.28 20.94 14.50
C GLU A 62 -12.98 19.71 15.08
N GLU A 63 -14.05 19.22 14.45
CA GLU A 63 -14.70 17.96 14.81
C GLU A 63 -13.74 16.77 14.68
N VAL A 64 -12.96 16.69 13.59
CA VAL A 64 -11.97 15.62 13.41
C VAL A 64 -10.95 15.64 14.55
N ARG A 65 -10.40 16.81 14.90
CA ARG A 65 -9.45 16.94 16.02
C ARG A 65 -10.07 16.52 17.34
N LYS A 66 -11.32 16.91 17.61
CA LYS A 66 -12.04 16.49 18.82
C LYS A 66 -12.19 14.98 18.88
N THR A 67 -12.61 14.34 17.78
CA THR A 67 -12.85 12.88 17.74
C THR A 67 -11.55 12.06 17.80
N VAL A 68 -10.48 12.50 17.15
CA VAL A 68 -9.22 11.74 17.04
C VAL A 68 -8.27 12.02 18.21
N LEU A 69 -8.23 13.26 18.70
CA LEU A 69 -7.26 13.72 19.70
C LEU A 69 -7.88 14.01 21.08
N GLY A 70 -9.21 13.94 21.22
CA GLY A 70 -9.94 14.47 22.37
C GLY A 70 -10.91 13.50 23.04
N SER A 71 -10.36 12.57 23.82
CA SER A 71 -10.97 12.10 25.07
C SER A 71 -9.87 12.00 26.13
N ASN A 72 -9.34 13.15 26.54
CA ASN A 72 -8.52 13.30 27.75
C ASN A 72 -8.85 14.67 28.36
N GLU A 73 -10.04 14.77 28.95
CA GLU A 73 -10.30 15.62 30.11
C GLU A 73 -10.71 14.72 31.28
#